data_AF-A0A514CME3-F1
#
_entry.id   AF-A0A514CME3-F1
#
_cell.length_a   1.000
_cell.length_b   1.000
_cell.length_c   1.000
_cell.angle_alpha   90.00
_cell.angle_beta   90.00
_cell.angle_gamma   90.00
#
_symmetry.space_group_name_H-M   'P 1'
#
loop_
_entity.id
_entity.type
_entity.pdbx_description
1 polymer ?
#
loop_
_entity_poly.entity_id
_entity_poly.type
_entity_poly.pdbx_seq_one_letter_code
_entity_poly.pdbx_strand_id
1 'polypeptide(L)'
;MRKKLFILFIIILSLPLLSNEAKACDSCNFFEYSLLQNRSYIGLFYRHRQFGGYDQYGYSSPSPGTALVTSKLPAGFENGVVAKYTPNARKAASPSIDQDLIVMHEPEGTGLYVNKTDQDWETYETVELRGNFTWKNKWNFTFILPFESNRIHYQKMLDLPNPVQDTTLTVHGWGDMTVAADYIHYIYNTKARHTFRPGLAIVVPTGQSNKVASNNSPFDPIIQPGTGSWSYVARFNYQLFYTKTGLNTGFSYKQSTEGAQNYQFGSSFNASAIGFHQISLQDDWMLIPNAGAYYEQSHKDTWTDEKQQLTGGKVVFAQAGLDVNRQEWTLSLMWQTPVYQDLNGNQIHHQNRISIGFIKAFKL
;
A
#
# COMPACT_ATOMS: atom_id res chain seq x y z
N MET A 1 23.88 22.07 21.31
CA MET A 1 23.18 20.90 20.70
C MET A 1 21.69 21.13 20.42
N ARG A 2 20.91 21.77 21.31
CA ARG A 2 19.46 21.99 21.10
C ARG A 2 19.06 22.70 19.79
N LYS A 3 19.83 23.72 19.34
CA LYS A 3 19.55 24.45 18.09
C LYS A 3 19.75 23.61 16.82
N LYS A 4 20.73 22.68 16.80
CA LYS A 4 20.99 21.82 15.62
C LYS A 4 19.92 20.74 15.44
N LEU A 5 19.36 20.23 16.54
CA LEU A 5 18.28 19.23 16.51
C LEU A 5 16.94 19.87 16.08
N PHE A 6 16.69 21.12 16.48
CA PHE A 6 15.52 21.89 16.05
C PHE A 6 15.57 22.22 14.55
N ILE A 7 16.76 22.54 14.02
CA ILE A 7 16.97 22.80 12.58
C ILE A 7 16.79 21.51 11.77
N LEU A 8 17.30 20.36 12.24
CA LEU A 8 17.09 19.08 11.57
C LEU A 8 15.61 18.65 11.58
N PHE A 9 14.89 18.90 12.68
CA PHE A 9 13.46 18.64 12.79
C PHE A 9 12.64 19.55 11.87
N ILE A 10 12.98 20.83 11.77
CA ILE A 10 12.34 21.77 10.84
C ILE A 10 12.65 21.40 9.38
N ILE A 11 13.87 20.97 9.05
CA ILE A 11 14.24 20.52 7.70
C ILE A 11 13.48 19.25 7.32
N ILE A 12 13.37 18.25 8.22
CA ILE A 12 12.60 17.02 7.97
C ILE A 12 11.10 17.31 7.87
N LEU A 13 10.58 18.25 8.66
CA LEU A 13 9.17 18.69 8.61
C LEU A 13 8.87 19.62 7.43
N SER A 14 9.88 20.27 6.84
CA SER A 14 9.75 21.14 5.66
C SER A 14 10.10 20.45 4.33
N LEU A 15 10.67 19.25 4.35
CA LEU A 15 10.84 18.43 3.14
C LEU A 15 9.52 18.09 2.41
N PRO A 16 8.35 17.92 3.08
CA PRO A 16 7.08 17.75 2.36
C PRO A 16 6.51 19.06 1.76
N LEU A 17 7.14 20.23 2.00
CA LEU A 17 6.69 21.52 1.46
C LEU A 17 7.37 21.92 0.13
N LEU A 18 8.22 21.06 -0.43
CA LEU A 18 9.02 21.36 -1.64
C LEU A 18 8.59 20.61 -2.92
N SER A 19 7.50 19.86 -2.91
CA SER A 19 6.97 19.20 -4.11
C SER A 19 5.56 19.69 -4.46
N ASN A 20 5.45 20.54 -5.48
CA ASN A 20 4.18 21.10 -5.98
C ASN A 20 3.30 20.12 -6.77
N GLU A 21 3.55 18.83 -6.70
CA GLU A 21 2.62 17.84 -7.24
C GLU A 21 2.57 16.62 -6.29
N ALA A 22 1.48 16.51 -5.56
CA ALA A 22 1.22 15.44 -4.60
C ALA A 22 0.46 14.30 -5.29
N LYS A 23 0.91 13.05 -5.13
CA LYS A 23 0.59 11.86 -5.96
C LYS A 23 0.47 10.59 -5.05
N ALA A 24 0.09 9.41 -5.54
CA ALA A 24 -0.46 8.12 -4.96
C ALA A 24 -0.24 6.83 -5.68
N CYS A 25 -0.64 5.72 -5.07
CA CYS A 25 0.01 4.44 -5.14
C CYS A 25 -0.99 3.30 -5.00
N ASP A 26 -1.16 2.55 -6.08
CA ASP A 26 -1.95 1.32 -6.06
C ASP A 26 -1.12 0.10 -5.67
N SER A 27 0.23 0.21 -5.63
CA SER A 27 1.14 -0.90 -5.29
C SER A 27 2.08 -0.59 -4.10
N CYS A 28 1.56 0.03 -3.04
CA CYS A 28 2.33 0.41 -1.84
C CYS A 28 2.19 -0.62 -0.74
N ASN A 29 2.86 -1.75 -0.91
CA ASN A 29 3.04 -2.72 0.14
C ASN A 29 4.49 -2.67 0.65
N PHE A 30 4.75 -1.80 1.63
CA PHE A 30 5.84 -2.06 2.55
C PHE A 30 5.55 -1.50 3.94
N PHE A 31 4.75 -2.22 4.72
CA PHE A 31 4.54 -1.89 6.13
C PHE A 31 5.58 -2.58 6.99
N GLU A 32 6.51 -1.75 7.44
CA GLU A 32 7.58 -2.08 8.35
C GLU A 32 7.02 -2.26 9.77
N TYR A 33 6.95 -3.52 10.20
CA TYR A 33 6.73 -3.84 11.60
C TYR A 33 8.05 -3.63 12.35
N SER A 34 8.16 -2.49 13.03
CA SER A 34 9.31 -2.20 13.90
C SER A 34 9.00 -2.77 15.27
N LEU A 35 9.59 -3.93 15.58
CA LEU A 35 9.56 -4.43 16.95
C LEU A 35 10.10 -3.35 17.89
N LEU A 36 9.39 -3.18 19.01
CA LEU A 36 9.76 -2.31 20.14
C LEU A 36 11.17 -2.63 20.70
N GLN A 37 11.68 -3.82 20.40
CA GLN A 37 13.04 -4.24 20.68
C GLN A 37 13.66 -4.79 19.39
N ASN A 38 14.86 -4.31 19.04
CA ASN A 38 15.65 -4.83 17.92
C ASN A 38 16.18 -6.24 18.25
N ARG A 39 15.28 -7.23 18.29
CA ARG A 39 15.58 -8.64 18.40
C ARG A 39 15.34 -9.30 17.05
N SER A 40 16.11 -10.34 16.77
CA SER A 40 15.81 -11.24 15.67
C SER A 40 14.44 -11.89 15.88
N TYR A 41 13.70 -12.12 14.80
CA TYR A 41 12.39 -12.75 14.86
C TYR A 41 12.06 -13.49 13.57
N ILE A 42 11.11 -14.41 13.70
CA ILE A 42 10.36 -14.96 12.58
C ILE A 42 8.88 -14.71 12.85
N GLY A 43 8.13 -14.35 11.83
CA GLY A 43 6.72 -14.08 11.98
C GLY A 43 5.92 -14.37 10.73
N LEU A 44 4.65 -14.67 10.96
CA LEU A 44 3.63 -14.79 9.92
C LEU A 44 2.72 -13.58 10.01
N PHE A 45 2.52 -12.89 8.90
CA PHE A 45 1.69 -11.71 8.84
C PHE A 45 0.58 -11.92 7.83
N TYR A 46 -0.65 -11.59 8.22
CA TYR A 46 -1.81 -11.54 7.34
C TYR A 46 -2.20 -10.09 7.14
N ARG A 47 -2.45 -9.70 5.89
CA ARG A 47 -2.91 -8.35 5.53
C ARG A 47 -4.12 -8.48 4.63
N HIS A 48 -5.17 -7.73 4.94
CA HIS A 48 -6.37 -7.62 4.13
C HIS A 48 -6.56 -6.15 3.77
N ARG A 49 -6.68 -5.87 2.47
CA ARG A 49 -7.00 -4.54 1.93
C ARG A 49 -8.27 -4.66 1.12
N GLN A 50 -9.16 -3.71 1.32
CA GLN A 50 -10.40 -3.61 0.58
C GLN A 50 -10.42 -2.29 -0.19
N PHE A 51 -11.08 -2.33 -1.34
CA PHE A 51 -11.40 -1.20 -2.19
C PHE A 51 -12.86 -1.27 -2.59
N GLY A 52 -13.50 -0.13 -2.79
CA GLY A 52 -14.90 -0.06 -3.17
C GLY A 52 -15.37 1.39 -3.32
N GLY A 53 -16.36 1.61 -4.18
CA GLY A 53 -16.94 2.93 -4.43
C GLY A 53 -16.04 3.87 -5.24
N TYR A 54 -16.66 4.96 -5.72
CA TYR A 54 -16.07 5.94 -6.64
C TYR A 54 -16.55 7.36 -6.35
N ASP A 55 -15.82 8.38 -6.80
CA ASP A 55 -16.15 9.80 -6.64
C ASP A 55 -17.53 10.17 -7.21
N GLN A 56 -17.91 9.61 -8.35
CA GLN A 56 -19.18 9.90 -9.04
C GLN A 56 -20.44 9.45 -8.26
N TYR A 57 -20.27 8.64 -7.20
CA TYR A 57 -21.36 8.19 -6.34
C TYR A 57 -21.39 8.89 -4.97
N GLY A 58 -20.63 9.97 -4.80
CA GLY A 58 -20.77 10.85 -3.64
C GLY A 58 -20.40 10.18 -2.31
N TYR A 59 -19.30 9.43 -2.27
CA TYR A 59 -18.79 8.87 -1.02
C TYR A 59 -18.09 9.96 -0.19
N SER A 60 -18.86 10.83 0.45
CA SER A 60 -18.37 11.57 1.60
C SER A 60 -18.19 10.58 2.74
N SER A 61 -16.95 10.41 3.21
CA SER A 61 -16.62 9.71 4.47
C SER A 61 -17.66 10.07 5.55
N PRO A 62 -18.17 9.12 6.36
CA PRO A 62 -19.18 9.42 7.35
C PRO A 62 -18.60 10.36 8.41
N SER A 63 -18.81 11.66 8.23
CA SER A 63 -18.61 12.66 9.25
C SER A 63 -19.78 12.53 10.25
N PRO A 64 -19.52 12.45 11.56
CA PRO A 64 -20.59 12.27 12.54
C PRO A 64 -21.35 13.60 12.71
N GLY A 65 -22.50 13.76 12.06
CA GLY A 65 -23.39 14.90 12.34
C GLY A 65 -24.49 15.17 11.32
N THR A 66 -25.72 14.86 11.74
CA THR A 66 -27.03 15.40 11.29
C THR A 66 -27.32 15.43 9.79
N ALA A 67 -28.02 14.40 9.33
CA ALA A 67 -28.74 14.38 8.06
C ALA A 67 -29.84 15.46 8.03
N LEU A 68 -29.85 16.28 6.98
CA LEU A 68 -31.04 16.96 6.50
C LEU A 68 -31.43 16.31 5.18
N VAL A 69 -32.56 15.58 5.21
CA VAL A 69 -33.17 14.99 4.02
C VAL A 69 -33.86 16.10 3.24
N THR A 70 -33.41 16.39 2.02
CA THR A 70 -34.20 17.18 1.06
C THR A 70 -34.73 16.25 -0.03
N SER A 71 -36.06 16.09 -0.03
CA SER A 71 -36.82 15.28 -0.97
C SER A 71 -37.10 16.05 -2.26
N LYS A 72 -36.20 15.97 -3.26
CA LYS A 72 -36.55 16.26 -4.67
C LYS A 72 -35.64 15.46 -5.61
N LEU A 73 -36.16 14.35 -6.14
CA LEU A 73 -35.73 13.77 -7.41
C LEU A 73 -36.50 14.46 -8.54
N PRO A 74 -35.84 15.09 -9.52
CA PRO A 74 -36.42 15.24 -10.85
C PRO A 74 -36.06 14.02 -11.69
N ALA A 75 -37.06 13.46 -12.36
CA ALA A 75 -36.88 12.54 -13.46
C ALA A 75 -36.14 13.24 -14.60
N GLY A 76 -35.09 12.63 -15.12
CA GLY A 76 -34.40 13.10 -16.31
C GLY A 76 -32.98 12.55 -16.39
N PHE A 77 -32.72 11.71 -17.40
CA PHE A 77 -31.38 11.52 -17.93
C PHE A 77 -30.90 12.87 -18.47
N GLU A 78 -30.21 13.65 -17.64
CA GLU A 78 -29.40 14.77 -18.12
C GLU A 78 -27.96 14.32 -18.24
N ASN A 79 -27.43 14.48 -19.45
CA ASN A 79 -26.04 14.27 -19.82
C ASN A 79 -25.12 14.83 -18.73
N GLY A 80 -24.50 13.92 -17.98
CA GLY A 80 -23.46 14.24 -17.04
C GLY A 80 -22.39 15.05 -17.75
N VAL A 81 -22.11 16.22 -17.18
CA VAL A 81 -21.06 17.16 -17.56
C VAL A 81 -19.87 16.39 -18.08
N VAL A 82 -19.59 16.56 -19.38
CA VAL A 82 -18.43 16.01 -20.07
C VAL A 82 -17.20 16.39 -19.27
N ALA A 83 -16.68 15.45 -18.48
CA ALA A 83 -15.32 15.54 -18.00
C ALA A 83 -14.46 15.73 -19.24
N LYS A 84 -13.59 16.74 -19.24
CA LYS A 84 -12.55 16.96 -20.27
C LYS A 84 -11.51 15.84 -20.21
N TYR A 85 -11.94 14.59 -20.32
CA TYR A 85 -11.09 13.51 -20.77
C TYR A 85 -11.07 13.64 -22.29
N THR A 86 -10.01 14.23 -22.82
CA THR A 86 -9.62 13.90 -24.19
C THR A 86 -8.98 12.53 -24.04
N PRO A 87 -9.58 11.43 -24.55
CA PRO A 87 -8.83 10.20 -24.63
C PRO A 87 -7.57 10.56 -25.41
N ASN A 88 -6.40 10.33 -24.83
CA ASN A 88 -5.28 9.99 -25.68
C ASN A 88 -5.65 8.64 -26.26
N ALA A 89 -6.55 8.65 -27.27
CA ALA A 89 -6.65 7.56 -28.20
C ALA A 89 -5.23 7.39 -28.68
N ARG A 90 -4.67 6.18 -28.50
CA ARG A 90 -3.36 5.84 -29.03
C ARG A 90 -3.26 6.49 -30.40
N LYS A 91 -2.21 7.27 -30.66
CA LYS A 91 -1.89 7.58 -32.07
C LYS A 91 -1.83 6.23 -32.72
N ALA A 92 -2.77 5.95 -33.63
CA ALA A 92 -3.01 4.62 -34.17
C ALA A 92 -1.73 4.05 -34.78
N ALA A 93 -0.89 3.44 -33.95
CA ALA A 93 -0.09 2.31 -34.34
C ALA A 93 -1.12 1.23 -34.60
N SER A 94 -1.11 0.66 -35.80
CA SER A 94 -1.95 -0.49 -36.15
C SER A 94 -2.01 -1.44 -34.95
N PRO A 95 -3.20 -1.90 -34.55
CA PRO A 95 -3.34 -2.78 -33.40
C PRO A 95 -2.43 -3.97 -33.64
N SER A 96 -1.37 -4.09 -32.85
CA SER A 96 -0.65 -5.35 -32.76
C SER A 96 -1.65 -6.32 -32.14
N ILE A 97 -2.06 -7.32 -32.93
CA ILE A 97 -3.07 -8.34 -32.62
C ILE A 97 -2.82 -9.04 -31.24
N ASP A 98 -1.62 -8.93 -30.68
CA ASP A 98 -1.25 -9.44 -29.35
C ASP A 98 -1.77 -8.63 -28.14
N GLN A 99 -2.11 -7.34 -28.29
CA GLN A 99 -2.52 -6.50 -27.15
C GLN A 99 -4.03 -6.60 -26.82
N ASP A 100 -4.84 -7.12 -27.73
CA ASP A 100 -6.29 -7.36 -27.53
C ASP A 100 -6.58 -8.64 -26.72
N LEU A 101 -5.55 -9.34 -26.27
CA LEU A 101 -5.66 -10.61 -25.56
C LEU A 101 -5.37 -10.51 -24.06
N ILE A 102 -5.24 -9.32 -23.46
CA ILE A 102 -5.02 -9.20 -22.01
C ILE A 102 -6.35 -9.01 -21.29
N VAL A 103 -6.60 -9.79 -20.23
CA VAL A 103 -7.74 -9.58 -19.33
C VAL A 103 -7.40 -8.41 -18.40
N MET A 104 -7.67 -7.20 -18.88
CA MET A 104 -7.52 -5.96 -18.12
C MET A 104 -8.66 -5.83 -17.11
N HIS A 105 -8.32 -5.55 -15.85
CA HIS A 105 -9.34 -5.26 -14.84
C HIS A 105 -9.79 -3.78 -14.94
N GLU A 106 -8.89 -2.88 -15.35
CA GLU A 106 -9.18 -1.52 -15.77
C GLU A 106 -8.64 -1.30 -17.20
N PRO A 107 -9.49 -1.32 -18.24
CA PRO A 107 -9.07 -1.28 -19.64
C PRO A 107 -8.73 0.16 -20.09
N GLU A 108 -7.73 0.76 -19.46
CA GLU A 108 -7.19 2.07 -19.84
C GLU A 108 -6.62 2.07 -21.27
N GLY A 109 -6.84 3.16 -22.02
CA GLY A 109 -6.25 3.32 -23.35
C GLY A 109 -6.77 2.37 -24.44
N THR A 110 -7.74 1.50 -24.12
CA THR A 110 -8.39 0.57 -25.06
C THR A 110 -9.60 1.19 -25.77
N GLY A 111 -10.08 2.34 -25.30
CA GLY A 111 -11.34 2.95 -25.75
C GLY A 111 -12.59 2.25 -25.20
N LEU A 112 -12.43 1.22 -24.37
CA LEU A 112 -13.51 0.54 -23.66
C LEU A 112 -13.87 1.31 -22.39
N TYR A 113 -15.17 1.35 -22.06
CA TYR A 113 -15.69 2.03 -20.88
C TYR A 113 -16.19 1.00 -19.87
N VAL A 114 -15.57 0.96 -18.69
CA VAL A 114 -16.15 0.24 -17.55
C VAL A 114 -17.24 1.11 -16.95
N ASN A 115 -18.45 0.56 -16.86
CA ASN A 115 -19.50 1.22 -16.11
C ASN A 115 -19.26 0.96 -14.63
N LYS A 116 -18.47 1.84 -14.02
CA LYS A 116 -18.10 1.82 -12.60
C LYS A 116 -19.36 1.96 -11.76
N THR A 117 -19.67 1.01 -10.88
CA THR A 117 -20.87 1.03 -10.01
C THR A 117 -20.51 0.96 -8.53
N ASP A 118 -21.42 1.33 -7.64
CA ASP A 118 -21.22 1.20 -6.19
C ASP A 118 -21.12 -0.25 -5.69
N GLN A 119 -21.40 -1.23 -6.56
CA GLN A 119 -21.27 -2.66 -6.27
C GLN A 119 -19.89 -3.23 -6.62
N ASP A 120 -19.03 -2.45 -7.28
CA ASP A 120 -17.67 -2.89 -7.59
C ASP A 120 -16.80 -2.90 -6.32
N TRP A 121 -16.00 -3.94 -6.17
CA TRP A 121 -15.09 -4.08 -5.05
C TRP A 121 -13.85 -4.88 -5.42
N GLU A 122 -12.76 -4.58 -4.71
CA GLU A 122 -11.53 -5.35 -4.80
C GLU A 122 -11.03 -5.70 -3.41
N THR A 123 -10.53 -6.91 -3.27
CA THR A 123 -9.90 -7.40 -2.05
C THR A 123 -8.54 -7.98 -2.37
N TYR A 124 -7.53 -7.50 -1.66
CA TYR A 124 -6.16 -7.97 -1.77
C TYR A 124 -5.74 -8.54 -0.43
N GLU A 125 -5.51 -9.84 -0.41
CA GLU A 125 -5.10 -10.59 0.78
C GLU A 125 -3.66 -11.05 0.62
N THR A 126 -2.85 -10.85 1.66
CA THR A 126 -1.44 -11.24 1.64
C THR A 126 -1.10 -11.98 2.91
N VAL A 127 -0.54 -13.18 2.77
CA VAL A 127 0.11 -13.91 3.86
C VAL A 127 1.62 -13.83 3.65
N GLU A 128 2.34 -13.30 4.62
CA GLU A 128 3.77 -13.03 4.51
C GLU A 128 4.54 -13.78 5.58
N LEU A 129 5.53 -14.54 5.13
CA LEU A 129 6.58 -15.03 6.00
C LEU A 129 7.67 -13.97 6.11
N ARG A 130 7.92 -13.46 7.33
CA ARG A 130 8.95 -12.47 7.59
C ARG A 130 10.02 -13.05 8.50
N GLY A 131 11.28 -12.97 8.06
CA GLY A 131 12.46 -13.27 8.86
C GLY A 131 13.27 -12.00 9.10
N ASN A 132 13.71 -11.79 10.33
CA ASN A 132 14.52 -10.65 10.70
C ASN A 132 15.68 -11.10 11.59
N PHE A 133 16.90 -10.70 11.22
CA PHE A 133 18.12 -11.12 11.86
C PHE A 133 18.97 -9.90 12.20
N THR A 134 19.15 -9.65 13.50
CA THR A 134 20.03 -8.58 13.98
C THR A 134 21.43 -9.14 14.25
N TRP A 135 22.44 -8.64 13.56
CA TRP A 135 23.84 -9.01 13.74
C TRP A 135 24.62 -7.93 14.49
N LYS A 136 25.29 -8.34 15.58
CA LYS A 136 26.12 -7.47 16.46
C LYS A 136 25.41 -6.19 16.94
N ASN A 137 24.08 -6.19 17.01
CA ASN A 137 23.24 -5.03 17.34
C ASN A 137 23.46 -3.79 16.44
N LYS A 138 24.08 -3.95 15.27
CA LYS A 138 24.40 -2.87 14.33
C LYS A 138 23.79 -3.06 12.95
N TRP A 139 23.59 -4.29 12.53
CA TRP A 139 23.02 -4.60 11.22
C TRP A 139 21.75 -5.38 11.41
N ASN A 140 20.73 -5.03 10.66
CA ASN A 140 19.46 -5.72 10.62
C ASN A 140 19.21 -6.23 9.21
N PHE A 141 19.07 -7.54 9.04
CA PHE A 141 18.71 -8.14 7.77
C PHE A 141 17.26 -8.61 7.83
N THR A 142 16.47 -8.26 6.82
CA THR A 142 15.06 -8.67 6.74
C THR A 142 14.81 -9.42 5.44
N PHE A 143 14.02 -10.48 5.54
CA PHE A 143 13.53 -11.28 4.44
C PHE A 143 12.00 -11.31 4.51
N ILE A 144 11.33 -11.10 3.39
CA ILE A 144 9.87 -11.18 3.28
C ILE A 144 9.51 -12.02 2.06
N LEU A 145 8.69 -13.04 2.27
CA LEU A 145 8.11 -13.85 1.21
C LEU A 145 6.58 -13.77 1.29
N PRO A 146 5.93 -13.07 0.34
CA PRO A 146 4.48 -12.95 0.30
C PRO A 146 3.83 -14.06 -0.54
N PHE A 147 2.67 -14.52 -0.08
CA PHE A 147 1.68 -15.24 -0.88
C PHE A 147 0.43 -14.36 -0.97
N GLU A 148 0.06 -13.99 -2.18
CA GLU A 148 -1.04 -13.05 -2.45
C GLU A 148 -2.28 -13.78 -2.97
N SER A 149 -3.44 -13.24 -2.65
CA SER A 149 -4.75 -13.65 -3.16
C SER A 149 -5.56 -12.40 -3.45
N ASN A 150 -5.69 -12.08 -4.73
CA ASN A 150 -6.34 -10.89 -5.22
C ASN A 150 -7.67 -11.31 -5.84
N ARG A 151 -8.76 -10.69 -5.38
CA ARG A 151 -10.11 -10.96 -5.87
C ARG A 151 -10.77 -9.64 -6.20
N ILE A 152 -11.26 -9.54 -7.42
CA ILE A 152 -11.75 -8.32 -8.02
C ILE A 152 -13.12 -8.63 -8.59
N HIS A 153 -14.11 -7.81 -8.27
CA HIS A 153 -15.47 -7.96 -8.73
C HIS A 153 -15.94 -6.67 -9.40
N TYR A 154 -16.29 -6.80 -10.67
CA TYR A 154 -16.92 -5.73 -11.44
C TYR A 154 -18.29 -6.19 -11.92
N GLN A 155 -19.32 -5.42 -11.58
CA GLN A 155 -20.70 -5.78 -11.90
C GLN A 155 -20.97 -5.73 -13.41
N LYS A 156 -20.33 -4.79 -14.12
CA LYS A 156 -20.50 -4.59 -15.56
C LYS A 156 -19.17 -4.31 -16.23
N MET A 157 -18.57 -5.35 -16.82
CA MET A 157 -17.45 -5.19 -17.75
C MET A 157 -17.98 -5.19 -19.18
N LEU A 158 -17.86 -4.06 -19.87
CA LEU A 158 -18.20 -3.95 -21.28
C LEU A 158 -16.99 -4.33 -22.14
N ASP A 159 -16.85 -5.62 -22.45
CA ASP A 159 -15.99 -6.13 -23.51
C ASP A 159 -16.78 -6.14 -24.83
N LEU A 160 -16.88 -5.00 -25.51
CA LEU A 160 -17.66 -4.88 -26.74
C LEU A 160 -17.07 -5.80 -27.82
N PRO A 161 -17.89 -6.59 -28.54
CA PRO A 161 -19.36 -6.50 -28.66
C PRO A 161 -20.16 -7.33 -27.64
N ASN A 162 -19.52 -8.07 -26.73
CA ASN A 162 -20.14 -9.00 -25.80
C ASN A 162 -19.96 -8.54 -24.33
N PRO A 163 -20.76 -7.56 -23.86
CA PRO A 163 -20.68 -7.12 -22.47
C PRO A 163 -20.90 -8.29 -21.51
N VAL A 164 -19.96 -8.51 -20.61
CA VAL A 164 -20.03 -9.56 -19.59
C VAL A 164 -20.56 -8.92 -18.29
N GLN A 165 -21.66 -9.49 -17.78
CA GLN A 165 -22.20 -9.12 -16.49
C GLN A 165 -21.54 -9.97 -15.41
N ASP A 166 -21.23 -9.37 -14.26
CA ASP A 166 -20.65 -10.01 -13.07
C ASP A 166 -19.34 -10.75 -13.34
N THR A 167 -18.26 -10.00 -13.54
CA THR A 167 -16.94 -10.59 -13.71
C THR A 167 -16.22 -10.60 -12.36
N THR A 168 -15.99 -11.80 -11.82
CA THR A 168 -15.11 -11.98 -10.65
C THR A 168 -13.79 -12.57 -11.12
N LEU A 169 -12.74 -11.78 -11.05
CA LEU A 169 -11.37 -12.22 -11.30
C LEU A 169 -10.75 -12.67 -9.98
N THR A 170 -10.02 -13.78 -10.00
CA THR A 170 -9.29 -14.26 -8.82
C THR A 170 -7.92 -14.74 -9.24
N VAL A 171 -6.89 -14.12 -8.67
CA VAL A 171 -5.49 -14.43 -8.95
C VAL A 171 -4.78 -14.61 -7.61
N HIS A 172 -4.24 -15.81 -7.37
CA HIS A 172 -3.50 -16.13 -6.14
C HIS A 172 -2.14 -16.69 -6.50
N GLY A 173 -1.12 -16.49 -5.67
CA GLY A 173 0.20 -17.02 -5.96
C GLY A 173 1.30 -16.45 -5.07
N TRP A 174 2.51 -16.95 -5.27
CA TRP A 174 3.70 -16.37 -4.64
C TRP A 174 3.99 -15.00 -5.26
N GLY A 175 4.23 -14.01 -4.40
CA GLY A 175 4.68 -12.69 -4.83
C GLY A 175 6.18 -12.54 -4.78
N ASP A 176 6.63 -11.31 -5.02
CA ASP A 176 8.05 -11.00 -5.12
C ASP A 176 8.74 -10.97 -3.75
N MET A 177 9.86 -11.66 -3.66
CA MET A 177 10.64 -11.75 -2.43
C MET A 177 11.35 -10.42 -2.15
N THR A 178 11.29 -9.95 -0.90
CA THR A 178 12.02 -8.74 -0.48
C THR A 178 13.16 -9.09 0.45
N VAL A 179 14.35 -8.55 0.17
CA VAL A 179 15.52 -8.63 1.04
C VAL A 179 15.95 -7.21 1.40
N ALA A 180 16.20 -6.97 2.69
CA ALA A 180 16.60 -5.65 3.18
C ALA A 180 17.78 -5.73 4.14
N ALA A 181 18.55 -4.65 4.19
CA ALA A 181 19.60 -4.42 5.16
C ALA A 181 19.49 -3.00 5.73
N ASP A 182 19.39 -2.90 7.05
CA ASP A 182 19.38 -1.64 7.78
C ASP A 182 20.58 -1.54 8.71
N TYR A 183 21.14 -0.34 8.85
CA TYR A 183 22.13 -0.03 9.86
C TYR A 183 21.46 0.56 11.10
N ILE A 184 21.69 -0.04 12.27
CA ILE A 184 21.12 0.40 13.54
C ILE A 184 22.11 1.32 14.25
N HIS A 185 21.67 2.55 14.51
CA HIS A 185 22.39 3.51 15.33
C HIS A 185 21.55 3.93 16.53
N TYR A 186 22.13 3.81 17.73
CA TYR A 186 21.46 4.21 18.97
C TYR A 186 22.06 5.49 19.54
N ILE A 187 21.18 6.36 20.04
CA ILE A 187 21.56 7.46 20.91
C ILE A 187 20.82 7.27 22.24
N TYR A 188 21.60 7.04 23.30
CA TYR A 188 21.08 6.84 24.64
C TYR A 188 21.17 8.13 25.46
N ASN A 189 20.08 8.43 26.14
CA ASN A 189 20.01 9.43 27.20
C ASN A 189 19.34 8.77 28.42
N THR A 190 19.49 9.34 29.61
CA THR A 190 19.02 8.75 30.88
C THR A 190 17.52 8.46 30.90
N LYS A 191 16.71 9.18 30.12
CA LYS A 191 15.24 9.01 30.04
C LYS A 191 14.73 8.65 28.65
N ALA A 192 15.58 8.76 27.62
CA ALA A 192 15.17 8.61 26.23
C ALA A 192 16.17 7.76 25.45
N ARG A 193 15.66 6.86 24.61
CA ARG A 193 16.45 6.11 23.65
C ARG A 193 15.95 6.45 22.26
N HIS A 194 16.87 6.91 21.42
CA HIS A 194 16.63 7.13 20.01
C HIS A 194 17.30 6.01 19.23
N THR A 195 16.58 5.41 18.29
CA THR A 195 17.08 4.39 17.39
C THR A 195 16.86 4.87 15.96
N PHE A 196 17.93 4.96 15.19
CA PHE A 196 17.92 5.30 13.77
C PHE A 196 18.25 4.04 12.96
N ARG A 197 17.49 3.80 11.90
CA ARG A 197 17.60 2.62 11.03
C ARG A 197 17.47 3.03 9.55
N PRO A 198 18.45 3.75 8.99
CA PRO A 198 18.57 3.87 7.54
C PRO A 198 18.88 2.49 6.94
N GLY A 199 18.29 2.20 5.79
CA GLY A 199 18.48 0.93 5.12
C GLY A 199 18.11 0.97 3.65
N LEU A 200 18.39 -0.13 2.99
CA LEU A 200 18.02 -0.40 1.60
C LEU A 200 17.34 -1.76 1.54
N ALA A 201 16.37 -1.90 0.65
CA ALA A 201 15.78 -3.17 0.30
C ALA A 201 15.73 -3.35 -1.22
N ILE A 202 15.73 -4.61 -1.63
CA ILE A 202 15.55 -5.02 -3.02
C ILE A 202 14.39 -6.00 -3.03
N VAL A 203 13.42 -5.74 -3.91
CA VAL A 203 12.34 -6.66 -4.26
C VAL A 203 12.79 -7.39 -5.52
N VAL A 204 12.85 -8.71 -5.43
CA VAL A 204 13.39 -9.61 -6.44
C VAL A 204 12.22 -10.25 -7.20
N PRO A 205 12.26 -10.31 -8.55
CA PRO A 205 11.16 -10.83 -9.38
C PRO A 205 11.05 -12.36 -9.32
N THR A 206 10.76 -12.90 -8.13
CA THR A 206 10.55 -14.34 -7.90
C THR A 206 9.08 -14.74 -7.92
N GLY A 207 8.17 -13.75 -7.90
CA GLY A 207 6.74 -13.96 -7.87
C GLY A 207 6.17 -14.40 -9.22
N GLN A 208 4.90 -14.80 -9.20
CA GLN A 208 4.18 -15.23 -10.39
C GLN A 208 3.56 -14.02 -11.11
N SER A 209 4.15 -13.62 -12.23
CA SER A 209 3.83 -12.37 -12.96
C SER A 209 3.35 -12.55 -14.41
N ASN A 210 3.13 -13.78 -14.87
CA ASN A 210 2.56 -14.08 -16.19
C ASN A 210 1.45 -15.14 -16.09
N LYS A 211 0.46 -14.92 -15.23
CA LYS A 211 -0.70 -15.81 -15.09
C LYS A 211 -1.69 -15.55 -16.21
N VAL A 212 -2.34 -16.62 -16.66
CA VAL A 212 -3.33 -16.59 -17.74
C VAL A 212 -4.70 -17.01 -17.23
N ALA A 213 -5.75 -16.42 -17.81
CA ALA A 213 -7.14 -16.79 -17.60
C ALA A 213 -7.52 -18.05 -18.39
N SER A 214 -8.76 -18.55 -18.21
CA SER A 214 -9.25 -19.80 -18.82
C SER A 214 -9.26 -19.79 -20.36
N ASN A 215 -9.30 -18.61 -20.96
CA ASN A 215 -9.20 -18.37 -22.41
C ASN A 215 -7.75 -18.21 -22.90
N ASN A 216 -6.75 -18.48 -22.04
CA ASN A 216 -5.32 -18.37 -22.31
C ASN A 216 -4.80 -16.92 -22.51
N SER A 217 -5.61 -15.92 -22.14
CA SER A 217 -5.25 -14.51 -22.10
C SER A 217 -4.47 -14.18 -20.81
N PRO A 218 -3.35 -13.44 -20.84
CA PRO A 218 -2.68 -13.00 -19.62
C PRO A 218 -3.58 -12.06 -18.81
N PHE A 219 -3.46 -12.11 -17.48
CA PHE A 219 -4.10 -11.15 -16.60
C PHE A 219 -3.41 -9.78 -16.66
N ASP A 220 -4.14 -8.75 -16.24
CA ASP A 220 -3.59 -7.42 -16.00
C ASP A 220 -2.34 -7.47 -15.09
N PRO A 221 -1.22 -6.84 -15.46
CA PRO A 221 -0.01 -6.83 -14.65
C PRO A 221 -0.20 -6.38 -13.19
N ILE A 222 -1.12 -5.43 -12.93
CA ILE A 222 -1.30 -4.84 -11.59
C ILE A 222 -2.00 -5.77 -10.58
N ILE A 223 -2.79 -6.74 -11.07
CA ILE A 223 -3.56 -7.66 -10.21
C ILE A 223 -2.80 -8.96 -9.93
N GLN A 224 -1.63 -9.14 -10.55
CA GLN A 224 -0.85 -10.35 -10.43
C GLN A 224 -0.02 -10.38 -9.14
N PRO A 225 0.17 -11.57 -8.52
CA PRO A 225 0.93 -11.72 -7.28
C PRO A 225 2.38 -11.24 -7.38
N GLY A 226 3.02 -11.44 -8.55
CA GLY A 226 4.37 -10.98 -8.83
C GLY A 226 4.39 -9.89 -9.90
N THR A 227 5.40 -9.03 -9.85
CA THR A 227 5.56 -7.91 -10.81
C THR A 227 6.45 -8.28 -11.99
N GLY A 228 7.33 -9.27 -11.83
CA GLY A 228 8.39 -9.56 -12.80
C GLY A 228 9.43 -8.45 -12.93
N SER A 229 9.43 -7.47 -12.01
CA SER A 229 10.33 -6.32 -12.01
C SER A 229 11.31 -6.38 -10.84
N TRP A 230 12.46 -5.72 -11.00
CA TRP A 230 13.30 -5.40 -9.85
C TRP A 230 12.79 -4.10 -9.23
N SER A 231 12.68 -4.07 -7.90
CA SER A 231 12.41 -2.81 -7.21
C SER A 231 13.48 -2.51 -6.16
N TYR A 232 13.93 -1.26 -6.14
CA TYR A 232 14.88 -0.74 -5.16
C TYR A 232 14.14 0.14 -4.18
N VAL A 233 14.35 -0.10 -2.89
CA VAL A 233 13.66 0.62 -1.81
C VAL A 233 14.70 1.28 -0.91
N ALA A 234 14.70 2.61 -0.88
CA ALA A 234 15.36 3.35 0.19
C ALA A 234 14.42 3.44 1.39
N ARG A 235 14.92 3.17 2.60
CA ARG A 235 14.09 3.20 3.81
C ARG A 235 14.81 3.81 5.00
N PHE A 236 14.04 4.42 5.87
CA PHE A 236 14.55 5.02 7.09
C PHE A 236 13.53 4.93 8.20
N ASN A 237 13.95 4.38 9.34
CA ASN A 237 13.09 4.27 10.51
C ASN A 237 13.74 4.95 11.69
N TYR A 238 12.93 5.71 12.41
CA TYR A 238 13.31 6.38 13.62
C TYR A 238 12.35 6.00 14.73
N GLN A 239 12.90 5.52 15.84
CA GLN A 239 12.14 5.09 17.00
C GLN A 239 12.62 5.87 18.21
N LEU A 240 11.69 6.58 18.85
CA LEU A 240 11.89 7.26 20.12
C LEU A 240 11.20 6.45 21.21
N PHE A 241 11.96 6.08 22.22
CA PHE A 241 11.46 5.56 23.48
C PHE A 241 11.69 6.57 24.58
N TYR A 242 10.63 7.00 25.25
CA TYR A 242 10.67 7.82 26.45
C TYR A 242 9.95 7.09 27.58
N THR A 243 10.71 6.44 28.46
CA THR A 243 10.18 5.55 29.51
C THR A 243 9.28 4.44 28.94
N LYS A 244 7.96 4.52 29.15
CA LYS A 244 6.96 3.56 28.66
C LYS A 244 6.23 4.01 27.38
N THR A 245 6.41 5.26 26.97
CA THR A 245 5.78 5.81 25.77
C THR A 245 6.82 5.97 24.67
N GLY A 246 6.41 5.85 23.42
CA GLY A 246 7.30 6.10 22.32
C GLY A 246 6.59 6.50 21.04
N LEU A 247 7.41 6.76 20.03
CA LEU A 247 7.02 7.14 18.69
C LEU A 247 7.86 6.32 17.73
N ASN A 248 7.23 5.71 16.74
CA ASN A 248 7.88 5.07 15.62
C ASN A 248 7.51 5.84 14.35
N THR A 249 8.51 6.32 13.61
CA THR A 249 8.31 6.98 12.32
C THR A 249 9.10 6.24 11.25
N GLY A 250 8.45 5.88 10.16
CA GLY A 250 9.07 5.18 9.03
C GLY A 250 8.89 5.96 7.74
N PHE A 251 9.89 5.89 6.86
CA PHE A 251 9.86 6.44 5.51
C PHE A 251 10.40 5.39 4.56
N SER A 252 9.78 5.26 3.38
CA SER A 252 10.30 4.43 2.30
C SER A 252 10.04 5.07 0.96
N TYR A 253 10.98 4.90 0.03
CA TYR A 253 10.83 5.27 -1.37
C TYR A 253 11.18 4.05 -2.23
N LYS A 254 10.23 3.55 -3.02
CA LYS A 254 10.37 2.43 -3.94
C LYS A 254 10.44 2.93 -5.37
N GLN A 255 11.43 2.46 -6.11
CA GLN A 255 11.52 2.62 -7.55
C GLN A 255 11.58 1.24 -8.20
N SER A 256 10.65 0.98 -9.12
CA SER A 256 10.59 -0.27 -9.88
C SER A 256 11.14 -0.06 -11.29
N THR A 257 11.82 -1.09 -11.81
CA THR A 257 12.16 -1.21 -13.23
C THR A 257 10.94 -1.65 -14.01
N GLU A 258 11.06 -1.67 -15.34
CA GLU A 258 10.11 -2.41 -16.18
C GLU A 258 10.07 -3.89 -15.77
N GLY A 259 8.87 -4.46 -15.75
CA GLY A 259 8.57 -5.81 -15.31
C GLY A 259 7.94 -6.67 -16.40
N ALA A 260 7.07 -7.59 -16.01
CA ALA A 260 6.33 -8.42 -16.94
C ALA A 260 5.42 -7.57 -17.85
N GLN A 261 5.15 -8.05 -19.06
CA GLN A 261 4.23 -7.43 -20.03
C GLN A 261 4.56 -5.96 -20.37
N ASN A 262 5.84 -5.57 -20.31
CA ASN A 262 6.32 -4.20 -20.50
C ASN A 262 5.60 -3.18 -19.59
N TYR A 263 5.28 -3.62 -18.37
CA TYR A 263 4.63 -2.81 -17.36
C TYR A 263 5.65 -2.32 -16.34
N GLN A 264 5.64 -1.02 -16.07
CA GLN A 264 6.47 -0.39 -15.06
C GLN A 264 5.57 0.28 -14.03
N PHE A 265 5.62 -0.24 -12.81
CA PHE A 265 4.98 0.38 -11.65
C PHE A 265 5.60 1.75 -11.36
N GLY A 266 4.75 2.73 -11.09
CA GLY A 266 5.12 4.07 -10.69
C GLY A 266 5.88 4.05 -9.37
N SER A 267 6.88 4.93 -9.28
CA SER A 267 7.67 5.05 -8.06
C SER A 267 6.80 5.50 -6.89
N SER A 268 7.06 4.95 -5.72
CA SER A 268 6.24 5.12 -4.54
C SER A 268 6.98 5.65 -3.32
N PHE A 269 6.29 6.40 -2.48
CA PHE A 269 6.75 6.97 -1.23
C PHE A 269 5.74 6.65 -0.14
N ASN A 270 6.21 6.12 0.99
CA ASN A 270 5.38 5.86 2.14
C ASN A 270 5.98 6.52 3.37
N ALA A 271 5.12 7.09 4.22
CA ALA A 271 5.50 7.64 5.51
C ALA A 271 4.54 7.16 6.59
N SER A 272 5.07 6.79 7.76
CA SER A 272 4.28 6.38 8.92
C SER A 272 4.72 7.13 10.17
N ALA A 273 3.77 7.42 11.05
CA ALA A 273 4.04 7.96 12.38
C ALA A 273 3.06 7.34 13.37
N ILE A 274 3.57 6.48 14.26
CA ILE A 274 2.78 5.71 15.20
C ILE A 274 3.28 5.97 16.62
N GLY A 275 2.44 6.55 17.45
CA GLY A 275 2.66 6.66 18.89
C GLY A 275 2.21 5.39 19.59
N PHE A 276 2.92 4.97 20.64
CA PHE A 276 2.60 3.77 21.39
C PHE A 276 2.87 3.95 22.89
N HIS A 277 2.20 3.15 23.72
CA HIS A 277 2.42 3.12 25.17
C HIS A 277 2.48 1.68 25.69
N GLN A 278 3.43 1.40 26.59
CA GLN A 278 3.65 0.07 27.16
C GLN A 278 2.95 -0.09 28.50
N ILE A 279 2.02 -1.03 28.57
CA ILE A 279 1.30 -1.41 29.78
C ILE A 279 1.76 -2.81 30.17
N SER A 280 2.55 -2.90 31.24
CA SER A 280 2.96 -4.17 31.83
C SER A 280 1.87 -4.69 32.77
N LEU A 281 1.47 -5.94 32.57
CA LEU A 281 0.50 -6.66 33.39
C LEU A 281 1.20 -7.76 34.20
N GLN A 282 0.44 -8.51 35.00
CA GLN A 282 0.93 -9.71 35.71
C GLN A 282 1.32 -10.81 34.71
N ASP A 283 2.12 -11.79 35.14
CA ASP A 283 2.51 -12.98 34.37
C ASP A 283 3.22 -12.70 33.02
N ASP A 284 4.11 -11.71 32.99
CA ASP A 284 4.92 -11.31 31.82
C ASP A 284 4.12 -10.87 30.59
N TRP A 285 2.83 -10.54 30.77
CA TRP A 285 2.03 -9.94 29.71
C TRP A 285 2.35 -8.45 29.57
N MET A 286 2.45 -8.00 28.32
CA MET A 286 2.62 -6.59 28.00
C MET A 286 1.69 -6.22 26.84
N LEU A 287 0.86 -5.21 27.07
CA LEU A 287 0.00 -4.63 26.04
C LEU A 287 0.64 -3.35 25.53
N ILE A 288 0.67 -3.18 24.22
CA ILE A 288 1.13 -1.96 23.56
C ILE A 288 0.03 -1.45 22.62
N PRO A 289 -0.96 -0.71 23.15
CA PRO A 289 -1.83 0.08 22.30
C PRO A 289 -1.01 1.11 21.52
N ASN A 290 -1.38 1.29 20.26
CA ASN A 290 -0.74 2.23 19.37
C ASN A 290 -1.76 2.92 18.45
N ALA A 291 -1.44 4.15 18.06
CA ALA A 291 -2.27 4.95 17.17
C ALA A 291 -1.39 5.92 16.38
N GLY A 292 -1.82 6.28 15.18
CA GLY A 292 -0.99 7.06 14.29
C GLY A 292 -1.64 7.41 12.96
N ALA A 293 -0.79 7.84 12.05
CA ALA A 293 -1.16 8.12 10.68
C ALA A 293 -0.18 7.46 9.71
N TYR A 294 -0.68 7.16 8.51
CA TYR A 294 0.10 6.64 7.42
C TYR A 294 -0.25 7.34 6.13
N TYR A 295 0.77 7.66 5.36
CA TYR A 295 0.67 8.35 4.10
C TYR A 295 1.32 7.51 3.02
N GLU A 296 0.63 7.32 1.91
CA GLU A 296 1.18 6.70 0.71
C GLU A 296 1.06 7.65 -0.49
N GLN A 297 2.11 7.61 -1.32
CA GLN A 297 2.38 8.35 -2.56
C GLN A 297 2.91 7.41 -3.65
N SER A 298 2.42 7.51 -4.89
CA SER A 298 3.08 7.02 -6.12
C SER A 298 2.83 7.91 -7.32
N HIS A 299 3.59 7.60 -8.35
CA HIS A 299 3.38 8.09 -9.69
C HIS A 299 2.49 7.13 -10.47
N LYS A 300 2.00 7.64 -11.61
CA LYS A 300 1.33 6.85 -12.63
C LYS A 300 2.25 5.73 -13.11
N ASP A 301 1.64 4.60 -13.38
CA ASP A 301 2.30 3.46 -13.99
C ASP A 301 2.51 3.73 -15.49
N THR A 302 3.42 2.97 -16.08
CA THR A 302 3.71 3.04 -17.52
C THR A 302 3.56 1.66 -18.12
N TRP A 303 2.80 1.53 -19.20
CA TRP A 303 2.60 0.28 -19.90
C TRP A 303 2.90 0.47 -21.38
N THR A 304 3.86 -0.30 -21.91
CA THR A 304 4.35 -0.14 -23.30
C THR A 304 4.67 1.33 -23.62
N ASP A 305 5.45 1.98 -22.75
CA ASP A 305 5.81 3.41 -22.81
C ASP A 305 4.67 4.43 -22.70
N GLU A 306 3.42 3.99 -22.49
CA GLU A 306 2.27 4.86 -22.28
C GLU A 306 1.91 5.00 -20.80
N LYS A 307 1.75 6.25 -20.33
CA LYS A 307 1.34 6.53 -18.94
C LYS A 307 -0.12 6.18 -18.72
N GLN A 308 -0.37 5.31 -17.75
CA GLN A 308 -1.71 4.94 -17.29
C GLN A 308 -2.30 6.09 -16.46
N GLN A 309 -3.44 6.63 -16.86
CA GLN A 309 -4.04 7.82 -16.27
C GLN A 309 -4.87 7.55 -15.03
N LEU A 310 -5.42 6.35 -14.87
CA LEU A 310 -6.19 5.86 -13.73
C LEU A 310 -5.33 5.03 -12.78
N THR A 311 -4.02 5.28 -12.74
CA THR A 311 -3.14 4.72 -11.70
C THR A 311 -2.58 5.83 -10.83
N GLY A 312 -2.53 5.58 -9.52
CA GLY A 312 -1.95 6.46 -8.52
C GLY A 312 -2.85 7.59 -7.97
N GLY A 313 -2.27 8.61 -7.33
CA GLY A 313 -2.96 9.67 -6.52
C GLY A 313 -3.15 9.46 -4.97
N LYS A 314 -2.94 10.48 -4.13
CA LYS A 314 -2.57 10.37 -2.69
C LYS A 314 -3.56 9.82 -1.68
N VAL A 315 -3.06 9.16 -0.62
CA VAL A 315 -3.91 8.62 0.45
C VAL A 315 -3.29 8.79 1.83
N VAL A 316 -4.11 9.20 2.78
CA VAL A 316 -3.79 9.28 4.20
C VAL A 316 -4.74 8.36 4.96
N PHE A 317 -4.16 7.50 5.80
CA PHE A 317 -4.87 6.63 6.72
C PHE A 317 -4.67 7.07 8.16
N ALA A 318 -5.74 7.07 8.94
CA ALA A 318 -5.63 6.98 10.38
C ALA A 318 -5.42 5.51 10.78
N GLN A 319 -4.56 5.28 11.77
CA GLN A 319 -4.18 3.94 12.21
C GLN A 319 -4.43 3.77 13.70
N ALA A 320 -4.90 2.60 14.09
CA ALA A 320 -4.98 2.16 15.47
C ALA A 320 -4.58 0.68 15.55
N GLY A 321 -3.91 0.29 16.62
CA GLY A 321 -3.43 -1.06 16.77
C GLY A 321 -3.16 -1.46 18.21
N LEU A 322 -2.90 -2.74 18.41
CA LEU A 322 -2.57 -3.34 19.68
C LEU A 322 -1.57 -4.47 19.44
N ASP A 323 -0.42 -4.37 20.10
CA ASP A 323 0.50 -5.50 20.23
C ASP A 323 0.34 -6.13 21.62
N VAL A 324 0.19 -7.44 21.64
CA VAL A 324 0.11 -8.25 22.85
C VAL A 324 1.35 -9.12 22.91
N ASN A 325 2.22 -8.82 23.87
CA ASN A 325 3.47 -9.53 24.08
C ASN A 325 3.36 -10.45 25.28
N ARG A 326 3.87 -11.68 25.13
CA ARG A 326 4.11 -12.61 26.23
C ARG A 326 5.41 -13.36 25.98
N GLN A 327 6.39 -13.16 26.85
CA GLN A 327 7.74 -13.73 26.71
C GLN A 327 8.39 -13.39 25.35
N GLU A 328 8.49 -14.38 24.46
CA GLU A 328 9.08 -14.28 23.12
C GLU A 328 8.03 -14.11 22.01
N TRP A 329 6.75 -14.22 22.35
CA TRP A 329 5.66 -14.18 21.39
C TRP A 329 4.99 -12.80 21.37
N THR A 330 4.62 -12.37 20.17
CA THR A 330 3.84 -11.15 19.95
C THR A 330 2.71 -11.45 18.99
N LEU A 331 1.49 -11.09 19.40
CA LEU A 331 0.34 -10.94 18.50
C LEU A 331 0.15 -9.44 18.22
N SER A 332 0.26 -9.04 16.96
CA SER A 332 0.09 -7.67 16.51
C SER A 332 -1.22 -7.53 15.74
N LEU A 333 -2.01 -6.51 16.06
CA LEU A 333 -3.24 -6.15 15.37
C LEU A 333 -3.14 -4.69 14.94
N MET A 334 -3.48 -4.40 13.69
CA MET A 334 -3.51 -3.04 13.14
C MET A 334 -4.72 -2.86 12.24
N TRP A 335 -5.47 -1.79 12.50
CA TRP A 335 -6.58 -1.30 11.70
C TRP A 335 -6.19 0.03 11.08
N GLN A 336 -6.51 0.23 9.80
CA GLN A 336 -6.27 1.47 9.09
C GLN A 336 -7.56 1.90 8.39
N THR A 337 -7.94 3.16 8.54
CA THR A 337 -9.09 3.73 7.85
C THR A 337 -8.65 4.92 7.00
N PRO A 338 -9.02 4.98 5.71
CA PRO A 338 -8.67 6.11 4.87
C PRO A 338 -9.43 7.34 5.34
N VAL A 339 -8.71 8.41 5.66
CA VAL A 339 -9.29 9.70 6.10
C VAL A 339 -9.25 10.74 5.00
N TYR A 340 -8.35 10.58 4.03
CA TYR A 340 -8.24 11.44 2.87
C TYR A 340 -7.64 10.63 1.72
N GLN A 341 -8.21 10.80 0.53
CA GLN A 341 -7.69 10.25 -0.71
C GLN A 341 -7.94 11.23 -1.86
N ASP A 342 -7.04 11.27 -2.82
CA ASP A 342 -7.08 12.10 -4.03
C ASP A 342 -6.39 11.31 -5.14
N LEU A 343 -7.15 10.38 -5.70
CA LEU A 343 -6.72 9.42 -6.73
C LEU A 343 -6.73 10.05 -8.12
N ASN A 344 -5.93 9.53 -9.05
CA ASN A 344 -5.90 10.05 -10.42
C ASN A 344 -7.13 9.59 -11.20
N GLY A 345 -8.06 10.49 -11.47
CA GLY A 345 -9.28 10.15 -12.21
C GLY A 345 -10.23 9.28 -11.38
N ASN A 346 -11.15 8.59 -12.04
CA ASN A 346 -12.24 7.88 -11.37
C ASN A 346 -11.81 6.48 -10.91
N GLN A 347 -10.83 6.35 -10.01
CA GLN A 347 -10.36 5.05 -9.50
C GLN A 347 -11.25 4.49 -8.39
N ILE A 348 -11.18 3.18 -8.16
CA ILE A 348 -11.86 2.56 -7.03
C ILE A 348 -11.21 3.02 -5.71
N HIS A 349 -12.02 3.45 -4.76
CA HIS A 349 -11.53 4.07 -3.54
C HIS A 349 -10.94 3.07 -2.56
N HIS A 350 -9.94 3.50 -1.79
CA HIS A 350 -9.44 2.72 -0.66
C HIS A 350 -10.52 2.60 0.41
N GLN A 351 -10.58 1.42 1.02
CA GLN A 351 -11.40 1.14 2.20
C GLN A 351 -10.52 0.75 3.37
N ASN A 352 -11.14 0.22 4.43
CA ASN A 352 -10.43 -0.19 5.63
C ASN A 352 -9.42 -1.31 5.34
N ARG A 353 -8.30 -1.28 6.08
CA ARG A 353 -7.26 -2.31 6.01
C ARG A 353 -7.07 -2.93 7.38
N ILE A 354 -6.82 -4.23 7.38
CA ILE A 354 -6.53 -5.00 8.59
C ILE A 354 -5.18 -5.68 8.40
N SER A 355 -4.35 -5.66 9.44
CA SER A 355 -3.11 -6.44 9.50
C SER A 355 -3.02 -7.17 10.82
N ILE A 356 -2.65 -8.45 10.75
CA ILE A 356 -2.47 -9.34 11.89
C ILE A 356 -1.08 -9.93 11.78
N GLY A 357 -0.30 -9.89 12.85
CA GLY A 357 1.04 -10.47 12.91
C GLY A 357 1.17 -11.44 14.06
N PHE A 358 1.70 -12.63 13.81
CA PHE A 358 2.11 -13.57 14.84
C PHE A 358 3.61 -13.76 14.77
N ILE A 359 4.32 -13.30 15.79
CA ILE A 359 5.77 -13.14 15.78
C ILE A 359 6.39 -13.92 16.94
N LYS A 360 7.50 -14.60 16.66
CA LYS A 360 8.37 -15.21 17.66
C LYS A 360 9.74 -14.55 17.60
N ALA A 361 10.10 -13.80 18.64
CA ALA A 361 11.43 -13.26 18.82
C ALA A 361 12.39 -14.34 19.33
N PHE A 362 13.66 -14.24 18.97
CA PHE A 362 14.72 -15.10 19.49
C PHE A 362 16.02 -14.32 19.65
N LYS A 363 16.92 -14.83 20.47
CA LYS A 363 18.29 -14.32 20.60
C LYS A 363 19.21 -15.13 19.69
N LEU A 364 20.13 -14.45 19.02
CA LEU A 364 21.26 -15.05 18.30
C LEU A 364 22.52 -14.99 19.14
#